data_AF-A0A9J6DDN0-F1
#
_entry.id   AF-A0A9J6DDN0-F1
#
_cell.length_a   1.000
_cell.length_b   1.000
_cell.length_c   1.000
_cell.angle_alpha   90.00
_cell.angle_beta   90.00
_cell.angle_gamma   90.00
#
_symmetry.space_group_name_H-M   'P 1'
#
loop_
_entity.id
_entity.type
_entity.pdbx_description
1 polymer ?
#
loop_
_entity_poly.entity_id
_entity_poly.type
_entity_poly.pdbx_seq_one_letter_code
_entity_poly.pdbx_strand_id
1 'polypeptide(L)'
;MCPVVLLALLCSLLLLLLEVVAALSVAFNPMRVEKLKQGNLARVSFSAPALEPRFFSVASDNPYVASVTDLNVTETGAFVNGTFTVKGNFLGHAKVRVVANGTESNEFLPVSVVRKQSRLSLIFTVSVAVLVSLNYINMGCALDMEVVKDVLRRPIGPVVGFFSQYLAMPLVSVTVLHSRCSIQALVVRKCIMRVWLNPAAAVHCSLTGEAADD
;
A
#
# COMPACT_ATOMS: atom_id res chain seq x y z
N MET A 1 37.16 -10.91 -19.48
CA MET A 1 36.43 -11.08 -18.20
C MET A 1 36.78 -9.89 -17.33
N CYS A 2 35.80 -9.08 -16.94
CA CYS A 2 36.04 -7.70 -16.52
C CYS A 2 36.25 -7.62 -14.99
N PRO A 3 37.40 -7.12 -14.50
CA PRO A 3 37.70 -7.05 -13.06
C PRO A 3 36.71 -6.18 -12.26
N VAL A 4 36.00 -5.28 -12.95
CA VAL A 4 34.98 -4.39 -12.36
C VAL A 4 33.72 -5.14 -11.90
N VAL A 5 33.35 -6.25 -12.57
CA VAL A 5 32.17 -7.06 -12.19
C VAL A 5 32.44 -7.86 -10.92
N LEU A 6 33.67 -8.36 -10.76
CA LEU A 6 34.09 -9.10 -9.58
C LEU A 6 34.12 -8.19 -8.35
N LEU A 7 34.60 -6.96 -8.49
CA LEU A 7 34.64 -5.97 -7.42
C LEU A 7 33.22 -5.54 -7.00
N ALA A 8 32.30 -5.37 -7.95
CA ALA A 8 30.91 -5.02 -7.65
C ALA A 8 30.16 -6.15 -6.90
N LEU A 9 30.41 -7.41 -7.26
CA LEU A 9 29.87 -8.58 -6.55
C LEU A 9 30.42 -8.69 -5.12
N LEU A 10 31.71 -8.45 -4.95
CA LEU A 10 32.37 -8.45 -3.63
C LEU A 10 31.87 -7.31 -2.74
N CYS A 11 31.69 -6.10 -3.28
CA CYS A 11 31.12 -4.97 -2.54
C CYS A 11 29.65 -5.22 -2.13
N SER A 12 28.83 -5.78 -3.02
CA SER A 12 27.44 -6.14 -2.69
C SER A 12 27.38 -7.25 -1.63
N LEU A 13 28.27 -8.24 -1.69
CA LEU A 13 28.37 -9.31 -0.69
C LEU A 13 28.85 -8.77 0.67
N LEU A 14 29.78 -7.82 0.68
CA LEU A 14 30.31 -7.19 1.89
C LEU A 14 29.25 -6.34 2.61
N LEU A 15 28.43 -5.58 1.85
CA LEU A 15 27.31 -4.81 2.42
C LEU A 15 26.23 -5.72 3.02
N LEU A 16 25.99 -6.87 2.37
CA LEU A 16 25.05 -7.88 2.86
C LEU A 16 25.56 -8.54 4.16
N LEU A 17 26.87 -8.82 4.27
CA LEU A 17 27.48 -9.34 5.50
C LEU A 17 27.49 -8.31 6.64
N LEU A 18 27.53 -7.01 6.33
CA LEU A 18 27.49 -5.94 7.33
C LEU A 18 26.09 -5.77 7.96
N GLU A 19 25.01 -6.07 7.21
CA GLU A 19 23.64 -6.14 7.76
C GLU A 19 23.41 -7.36 8.68
N VAL A 20 24.24 -8.40 8.57
CA VAL A 20 24.04 -9.67 9.30
C VAL A 20 24.64 -9.62 10.71
N VAL A 21 25.59 -8.72 11.00
CA VAL A 21 26.26 -8.64 12.31
C VAL A 21 25.67 -7.51 13.17
N ALA A 22 24.40 -7.68 13.60
CA ALA A 22 23.82 -7.05 14.80
C ALA A 22 22.33 -7.42 14.99
N ALA A 23 21.94 -8.65 14.68
CA ALA A 23 20.53 -9.03 14.67
C ALA A 23 20.05 -9.55 16.03
N LEU A 24 19.15 -8.82 16.70
CA LEU A 24 18.35 -9.37 17.79
C LEU A 24 17.20 -10.21 17.18
N SER A 25 17.16 -11.51 17.42
CA SER A 25 16.07 -12.41 16.99
C SER A 25 14.94 -12.41 18.01
N VAL A 26 13.77 -11.86 17.65
CA VAL A 26 12.59 -11.73 18.54
C VAL A 26 11.40 -12.45 17.93
N ALA A 27 10.93 -13.52 18.58
CA ALA A 27 9.78 -14.27 18.09
C ALA A 27 8.46 -13.57 18.47
N PHE A 28 7.60 -13.30 17.48
CA PHE A 28 6.27 -12.72 17.67
C PHE A 28 5.17 -13.78 17.64
N ASN A 29 4.22 -13.69 18.57
CA ASN A 29 3.01 -14.50 18.56
C ASN A 29 1.77 -13.59 18.75
N PRO A 30 0.89 -13.44 17.74
CA PRO A 30 0.91 -14.08 16.42
C PRO A 30 1.99 -13.51 15.49
N MET A 31 2.51 -14.37 14.59
CA MET A 31 3.56 -14.06 13.60
C MET A 31 3.13 -13.01 12.56
N ARG A 32 1.83 -12.77 12.41
CA ARG A 32 1.26 -11.75 11.52
C ARG A 32 -0.12 -11.32 12.00
N VAL A 33 -0.38 -10.01 12.02
CA VAL A 33 -1.71 -9.45 12.29
C VAL A 33 -2.32 -9.01 10.95
N GLU A 34 -3.05 -9.91 10.30
CA GLU A 34 -3.76 -9.60 9.07
C GLU A 34 -5.12 -8.94 9.34
N LYS A 35 -5.42 -7.89 8.55
CA LYS A 35 -6.76 -7.29 8.41
C LYS A 35 -7.34 -6.70 9.70
N LEU A 36 -6.54 -5.91 10.41
CA LEU A 36 -7.06 -5.10 11.49
C LEU A 36 -8.02 -4.04 10.92
N LYS A 37 -9.28 -4.02 11.39
CA LYS A 37 -10.22 -2.96 11.02
C LYS A 37 -9.77 -1.65 11.65
N GLN A 38 -9.83 -0.55 10.90
CA GLN A 38 -9.52 0.79 11.39
C GLN A 38 -10.26 1.10 12.72
N GLY A 39 -9.52 1.56 13.73
CA GLY A 39 -10.00 1.85 15.07
C GLY A 39 -10.02 0.66 16.04
N ASN A 40 -9.72 -0.55 15.58
CA ASN A 40 -9.66 -1.75 16.43
C ASN A 40 -8.27 -1.95 17.05
N LEU A 41 -8.23 -2.72 18.14
CA LEU A 41 -7.02 -3.07 18.89
C LEU A 41 -6.69 -4.55 18.67
N ALA A 42 -5.42 -4.89 18.47
CA ALA A 42 -4.93 -6.26 18.50
C ALA A 42 -3.86 -6.41 19.57
N ARG A 43 -4.01 -7.44 20.40
CA ARG A 43 -3.01 -7.80 21.42
C ARG A 43 -1.99 -8.75 20.81
N VAL A 44 -0.71 -8.43 20.96
CA VAL A 44 0.40 -9.23 20.45
C VAL A 44 1.33 -9.55 21.61
N SER A 45 1.82 -10.79 21.65
CA SER A 45 2.87 -11.22 22.57
C SER A 45 4.19 -11.39 21.83
N PHE A 46 5.29 -11.02 22.48
CA PHE A 46 6.65 -11.26 21.97
C PHE A 46 7.47 -12.00 23.02
N SER A 47 8.40 -12.83 22.55
CA SER A 47 9.40 -13.49 23.37
C SER A 47 10.78 -13.15 22.83
N ALA A 48 11.63 -12.56 23.67
CA ALA A 48 12.99 -12.16 23.33
C ALA A 48 13.99 -12.79 24.32
N PRO A 49 15.23 -13.11 23.88
CA PRO A 49 16.28 -13.54 24.79
C PRO A 49 16.66 -12.41 25.76
N ALA A 50 16.83 -12.73 27.05
CA ALA A 50 17.20 -11.78 28.08
C ALA A 50 18.65 -11.30 27.89
N LEU A 51 18.85 -10.20 27.15
CA LEU A 51 20.12 -9.50 27.03
C LEU A 51 20.10 -8.26 27.95
N GLU A 52 21.05 -8.16 28.88
CA GLU A 52 21.20 -6.95 29.69
C GLU A 52 21.73 -5.80 28.80
N PRO A 53 21.15 -4.56 28.86
CA PRO A 53 20.23 -4.04 29.88
C PRO A 53 18.77 -3.77 29.41
N ARG A 54 17.83 -4.38 30.14
CA ARG A 54 16.58 -3.90 30.80
C ARG A 54 15.63 -2.84 30.21
N PHE A 55 15.85 -2.30 29.00
CA PHE A 55 14.90 -1.37 28.37
C PHE A 55 14.45 -1.89 27.00
N PHE A 56 13.25 -2.48 26.98
CA PHE A 56 12.55 -2.82 25.74
C PHE A 56 11.59 -1.69 25.38
N SER A 57 11.71 -1.19 24.16
CA SER A 57 10.74 -0.26 23.56
C SER A 57 10.19 -0.88 22.29
N VAL A 58 8.91 -0.65 21.99
CA VAL A 58 8.29 -1.13 20.76
C VAL A 58 8.04 0.08 19.88
N ALA A 59 8.71 0.12 18.73
CA ALA A 59 8.61 1.20 17.78
C ALA A 59 7.82 0.73 16.54
N SER A 60 6.93 1.59 16.07
CA SER A 60 6.25 1.42 14.78
C SER A 60 6.93 2.30 13.75
N ASP A 61 7.22 1.76 12.56
CA ASP A 61 7.78 2.53 11.44
C ASP A 61 6.90 3.71 11.03
N ASN A 62 5.58 3.59 11.22
CA ASN A 62 4.64 4.62 10.85
C ASN A 62 3.53 4.77 11.91
N PRO A 63 3.64 5.77 12.82
CA PRO A 63 2.67 5.97 13.90
C PRO A 63 1.30 6.44 13.39
N TYR A 64 1.19 6.96 12.16
CA TYR A 64 -0.09 7.35 11.57
C TYR A 64 -0.94 6.14 11.13
N VAL A 65 -0.29 5.04 10.73
CA VAL A 65 -0.95 3.81 10.25
C VAL A 65 -1.25 2.87 11.41
N ALA A 66 -0.23 2.56 12.23
CA ALA A 66 -0.38 1.71 13.41
C ALA A 66 0.40 2.29 14.59
N SER A 67 -0.31 2.56 15.70
CA SER A 67 0.28 3.03 16.95
C SER A 67 0.33 1.88 17.96
N VAL A 68 1.43 1.76 18.69
CA VAL A 68 1.57 0.78 19.77
C VAL A 68 1.20 1.44 21.10
N THR A 69 0.44 0.74 21.94
CA THR A 69 -0.03 1.20 23.25
C THR A 69 0.05 0.04 24.24
N ASP A 70 0.24 0.34 25.52
CA ASP A 70 0.26 -0.61 26.65
C ASP A 70 1.30 -1.72 26.50
N LEU A 71 2.57 -1.38 26.72
CA LEU A 71 3.66 -2.36 26.81
C LEU A 71 3.75 -2.91 28.23
N ASN A 72 3.37 -4.18 28.41
CA ASN A 72 3.55 -4.90 29.66
C ASN A 72 4.62 -5.96 29.47
N VAL A 73 5.68 -5.92 30.27
CA VAL A 73 6.80 -6.86 30.20
C VAL A 73 6.81 -7.73 31.46
N THR A 74 6.85 -9.04 31.27
CA THR A 74 6.98 -10.04 32.32
C THR A 74 8.26 -10.83 32.09
N GLU A 75 9.20 -10.74 33.03
CA GLU A 75 10.47 -11.46 32.92
C GLU A 75 10.32 -12.88 33.48
N THR A 76 10.73 -13.89 32.71
CA THR A 76 10.81 -15.28 33.19
C THR A 76 12.21 -15.81 32.90
N GLY A 77 13.18 -15.40 33.72
CA GLY A 77 14.55 -15.92 33.67
C GLY A 77 15.24 -15.71 32.32
N ALA A 78 15.42 -16.79 31.55
CA ALA A 78 16.17 -16.80 30.29
C ALA A 78 15.46 -16.08 29.12
N PHE A 79 14.15 -15.87 29.22
CA PHE A 79 13.35 -15.21 28.19
C PHE A 79 12.51 -14.08 28.80
N VAL A 80 12.43 -12.97 28.06
CA VAL A 80 11.56 -11.84 28.38
C VAL A 80 10.31 -11.97 27.53
N ASN A 81 9.17 -12.14 28.19
CA ASN A 81 7.87 -12.19 27.55
C ASN A 81 7.18 -10.85 27.74
N GLY A 82 6.80 -10.18 26.66
CA GLY A 82 6.02 -8.96 26.77
C GLY A 82 4.75 -9.03 25.93
N THR A 83 3.73 -8.29 26.35
CA THR A 83 2.52 -8.06 25.55
C THR A 83 2.39 -6.59 25.25
N PHE A 84 2.15 -6.26 23.98
CA PHE A 84 1.82 -4.92 23.54
C PHE A 84 0.52 -4.92 22.74
N THR A 85 -0.18 -3.79 22.75
CA THR A 85 -1.40 -3.61 21.97
C THR A 85 -1.11 -2.74 20.76
N VAL A 86 -1.49 -3.21 19.57
CA VAL A 86 -1.39 -2.45 18.33
C VAL A 86 -2.77 -1.90 17.96
N LYS A 87 -2.85 -0.58 17.78
CA LYS A 87 -4.04 0.12 17.30
C LYS A 87 -3.85 0.51 15.83
N GLY A 88 -4.75 0.08 14.96
CA GLY A 88 -4.75 0.49 13.56
C GLY A 88 -5.52 1.79 13.39
N ASN A 89 -4.82 2.89 13.14
CA ASN A 89 -5.42 4.22 13.08
C ASN A 89 -5.83 4.60 11.65
N PHE A 90 -4.98 4.30 10.67
CA PHE A 90 -5.22 4.62 9.27
C PHE A 90 -4.92 3.43 8.35
N LEU A 91 -5.50 3.46 7.16
CA LEU A 91 -5.26 2.49 6.09
C LEU A 91 -3.77 2.39 5.76
N GLY A 92 -3.27 1.16 5.62
CA GLY A 92 -1.92 0.94 5.11
C GLY A 92 -1.22 -0.28 5.72
N HIS A 93 0.06 -0.36 5.41
CA HIS A 93 0.97 -1.36 5.94
C HIS A 93 1.94 -0.68 6.89
N ALA A 94 2.04 -1.20 8.10
CA ALA A 94 3.01 -0.78 9.09
C ALA A 94 3.85 -2.00 9.51
N LYS A 95 5.11 -1.74 9.84
CA LYS A 95 5.99 -2.74 10.46
C LYS A 95 6.25 -2.30 11.88
N VAL A 96 6.08 -3.22 12.82
CA VAL A 96 6.36 -2.99 14.24
C VAL A 96 7.63 -3.75 14.59
N ARG A 97 8.60 -3.06 15.19
CA ARG A 97 9.87 -3.63 15.66
C ARG A 97 10.01 -3.47 17.17
N VAL A 98 10.69 -4.42 17.78
CA VAL A 98 11.13 -4.34 19.18
C VAL A 98 12.56 -3.83 19.19
N VAL A 99 12.83 -2.80 19.99
CA VAL A 99 14.13 -2.18 20.16
C VAL A 99 14.59 -2.43 21.59
N ALA A 100 15.73 -3.11 21.75
CA ALA A 100 16.38 -3.32 23.04
C ALA A 100 17.65 -2.48 23.09
N ASN A 101 17.75 -1.54 24.04
CA ASN A 101 18.93 -0.68 24.22
C ASN A 101 19.45 -0.01 22.93
N GLY A 102 18.55 0.48 22.08
CA GLY A 102 18.89 1.12 20.80
C GLY A 102 19.29 0.16 19.66
N THR A 103 19.36 -1.15 19.92
CA THR A 103 19.52 -2.17 18.87
C THR A 103 18.15 -2.58 18.34
N GLU A 104 17.93 -2.42 17.03
CA GLU A 104 16.70 -2.83 16.36
C GLU A 104 16.68 -4.35 16.12
N SER A 105 15.54 -4.99 16.36
CA SER A 105 15.30 -6.38 15.96
C SER A 105 15.19 -6.51 14.44
N ASN A 106 15.87 -7.51 13.86
CA ASN A 106 15.75 -7.86 12.44
C ASN A 106 14.37 -8.46 12.12
N GLU A 107 13.71 -9.06 13.10
CA GLU A 107 12.35 -9.53 12.96
C GLU A 107 11.37 -8.37 13.17
N PHE A 108 10.46 -8.20 12.20
CA PHE A 108 9.41 -7.20 12.23
C PHE A 108 8.04 -7.89 12.16
N LEU A 109 7.07 -7.33 12.88
CA LEU A 109 5.68 -7.75 12.79
C LEU A 109 4.97 -6.94 11.69
N PRO A 110 4.55 -7.55 10.57
CA PRO A 110 3.76 -6.87 9.56
C PRO A 110 2.31 -6.71 10.05
N VAL A 111 1.84 -5.47 10.07
CA VAL A 111 0.48 -5.06 10.43
C VAL A 111 -0.20 -4.48 9.20
N SER A 112 -1.35 -5.03 8.81
CA SER A 112 -2.15 -4.53 7.70
C SER A 112 -3.49 -4.00 8.21
N VAL A 113 -3.72 -2.70 8.03
CA VAL A 113 -4.93 -2.01 8.48
C VAL A 113 -5.85 -1.78 7.28
N VAL A 114 -7.09 -2.28 7.38
CA VAL A 114 -8.11 -2.17 6.33
C VAL A 114 -9.23 -1.25 6.78
N ARG A 115 -9.75 -0.44 5.85
CA ARG A 115 -10.84 0.51 6.09
C ARG A 115 -12.07 -0.27 6.50
N LYS A 116 -12.76 0.22 7.52
CA LYS A 116 -14.11 -0.23 7.81
C LYS A 116 -15.01 0.23 6.66
N GLN A 117 -15.63 -0.71 5.95
CA GLN A 117 -16.64 -0.38 4.95
C GLN A 117 -17.81 0.35 5.65
N SER A 118 -18.09 1.58 5.21
CA SER A 118 -19.19 2.36 5.74
C SER A 118 -20.51 1.85 5.16
N ARG A 119 -21.60 1.93 5.93
CA ARG A 119 -22.94 1.56 5.44
C ARG A 119 -23.36 2.42 4.25
N LEU A 120 -22.93 3.68 4.23
CA LEU A 120 -23.18 4.62 3.13
C LEU A 120 -22.49 4.19 1.83
N SER A 121 -21.22 3.76 1.89
CA SER A 121 -20.50 3.26 0.71
C SER A 121 -21.18 2.03 0.10
N LEU A 122 -21.73 1.15 0.94
CA LEU A 122 -22.47 -0.02 0.47
C LEU A 122 -23.76 0.40 -0.22
N ILE A 123 -24.56 1.27 0.41
CA ILE A 123 -25.82 1.77 -0.17
C ILE A 123 -25.57 2.47 -1.51
N PHE A 124 -24.54 3.32 -1.59
CA PHE A 124 -24.16 3.99 -2.83
C PHE A 124 -23.75 3.01 -3.94
N THR A 125 -22.94 2.01 -3.60
CA THR A 125 -22.51 0.98 -4.58
C THR A 125 -23.72 0.21 -5.10
N VAL A 126 -24.64 -0.18 -4.22
CA VAL A 126 -25.87 -0.87 -4.59
C VAL A 126 -26.78 0.02 -5.44
N SER A 127 -26.91 1.32 -5.11
CA SER A 127 -27.74 2.23 -5.89
C SER A 127 -27.22 2.44 -7.31
N VAL A 128 -25.89 2.57 -7.48
CA VAL A 128 -25.27 2.67 -8.80
C VAL A 128 -25.49 1.39 -9.59
N ALA A 129 -25.33 0.22 -8.97
CA ALA A 129 -25.58 -1.06 -9.63
C ALA A 129 -27.02 -1.21 -10.11
N VAL A 130 -28.00 -0.80 -9.29
CA VAL A 130 -29.43 -0.84 -9.66
C VAL A 130 -29.72 0.13 -10.80
N LEU A 131 -29.21 1.37 -10.73
CA LEU A 131 -29.39 2.37 -11.79
C LEU A 131 -28.85 1.86 -13.13
N VAL A 132 -27.63 1.31 -13.12
CA VAL A 132 -27.00 0.73 -14.32
C VAL A 132 -27.82 -0.45 -14.85
N SER A 133 -28.31 -1.31 -13.97
CA SER A 133 -29.17 -2.45 -14.36
C SER A 133 -30.46 -2.00 -15.03
N LEU A 134 -31.13 -0.97 -14.47
CA LEU A 134 -32.34 -0.40 -15.06
C LEU A 134 -32.08 0.23 -16.43
N ASN A 135 -30.96 0.93 -16.59
CA ASN A 135 -30.56 1.47 -17.90
C ASN A 135 -30.32 0.37 -18.94
N TYR A 136 -29.68 -0.74 -18.55
CA TYR A 136 -29.50 -1.87 -19.45
C TYR A 136 -30.83 -2.52 -19.85
N ILE A 137 -31.77 -2.68 -18.91
CA ILE A 137 -33.11 -3.18 -19.21
C ILE A 137 -33.85 -2.23 -20.15
N ASN A 138 -33.78 -0.92 -19.92
CA ASN A 138 -34.44 0.09 -20.75
C ASN A 138 -33.91 0.06 -22.21
N MET A 139 -32.59 -0.05 -22.38
CA MET A 139 -31.98 -0.24 -23.70
C MET A 139 -32.37 -1.58 -24.35
N GLY A 140 -32.54 -2.63 -23.55
CA GLY A 140 -32.97 -3.95 -24.01
C GLY A 140 -34.44 -4.01 -24.47
N CYS A 141 -35.33 -3.25 -23.82
CA CYS A 141 -36.74 -3.17 -24.21
C CYS A 141 -36.96 -2.32 -25.48
N ALA A 142 -36.13 -1.32 -25.71
CA ALA A 142 -36.16 -0.47 -26.90
C ALA A 142 -35.52 -1.14 -28.14
N LEU A 143 -34.95 -2.33 -27.98
CA LEU A 143 -34.22 -3.03 -29.02
C LEU A 143 -35.18 -3.91 -29.83
N ASP A 144 -35.36 -3.54 -31.10
CA ASP A 144 -36.24 -4.25 -32.03
C ASP A 144 -35.63 -5.59 -32.47
N MET A 145 -36.34 -6.68 -32.18
CA MET A 145 -35.89 -8.04 -32.48
C MET A 145 -35.84 -8.36 -33.97
N GLU A 146 -36.54 -7.62 -34.82
CA GLU A 146 -36.44 -7.78 -36.27
C GLU A 146 -35.10 -7.24 -36.78
N VAL A 147 -34.74 -6.02 -36.36
CA VAL A 147 -33.46 -5.38 -36.69
C VAL A 147 -32.28 -6.21 -36.17
N VAL A 148 -32.37 -6.76 -34.97
CA VAL A 148 -31.28 -7.56 -34.39
C VAL A 148 -31.03 -8.85 -35.18
N LYS A 149 -32.08 -9.49 -35.69
CA LYS A 149 -31.94 -10.68 -36.54
C LYS A 149 -31.25 -10.34 -37.86
N ASP A 150 -31.54 -9.18 -38.44
CA ASP A 150 -30.90 -8.73 -39.68
C ASP A 150 -29.43 -8.35 -39.48
N VAL A 151 -29.09 -7.69 -38.36
CA VAL A 151 -27.71 -7.39 -37.99
C VAL A 151 -26.92 -8.66 -37.70
N LEU A 152 -27.55 -9.68 -37.10
CA LEU A 152 -26.93 -11.00 -36.88
C LEU A 152 -26.65 -11.75 -38.19
N ARG A 153 -27.47 -11.55 -39.24
CA ARG A 153 -27.22 -12.12 -40.58
C ARG A 153 -26.02 -11.51 -41.30
N ARG A 154 -25.66 -10.26 -41.01
CA ARG A 154 -24.49 -9.58 -41.58
C ARG A 154 -23.62 -8.99 -40.48
N PRO A 155 -22.76 -9.80 -39.83
CA PRO A 155 -22.05 -9.44 -38.60
C PRO A 155 -20.89 -8.44 -38.79
N ILE A 156 -20.78 -7.78 -39.95
CA ILE A 156 -19.69 -6.85 -40.25
C ILE A 156 -19.71 -5.67 -39.26
N GLY A 157 -20.89 -5.14 -38.94
CA GLY A 157 -21.06 -4.08 -37.94
C GLY A 157 -20.63 -4.50 -36.52
N PRO A 158 -21.21 -5.59 -35.97
CA PRO A 158 -20.80 -6.13 -34.66
C PRO A 158 -19.32 -6.48 -34.56
N VAL A 159 -18.70 -7.06 -35.60
CA VAL A 159 -17.28 -7.45 -35.58
C VAL A 159 -16.37 -6.23 -35.56
N VAL A 160 -16.67 -5.19 -36.35
CA VAL A 160 -15.91 -3.93 -36.32
C VAL A 160 -16.11 -3.20 -34.98
N GLY A 161 -17.32 -3.23 -34.42
CA GLY A 161 -17.61 -2.73 -33.07
C GLY A 161 -16.79 -3.45 -31.99
N PHE A 162 -16.74 -4.78 -32.04
CA PHE A 162 -15.97 -5.59 -31.09
C PHE A 162 -14.47 -5.34 -31.23
N PHE A 163 -13.94 -5.30 -32.46
CA PHE A 163 -12.53 -5.05 -32.71
C PHE A 163 -12.12 -3.64 -32.24
N SER A 164 -12.92 -2.62 -32.56
CA SER A 164 -12.65 -1.24 -32.13
C SER A 164 -12.79 -1.05 -30.62
N GLN A 165 -13.81 -1.62 -29.97
CA GLN A 165 -13.99 -1.47 -28.53
C GLN A 165 -12.94 -2.26 -27.73
N TYR A 166 -12.59 -3.47 -28.16
CA TYR A 166 -11.66 -4.34 -27.42
C TYR A 166 -10.18 -4.05 -27.71
N LEU A 167 -9.84 -3.43 -28.84
CA LEU A 167 -8.46 -3.04 -29.13
C LEU A 167 -8.21 -1.54 -28.95
N ALA A 168 -9.09 -0.67 -29.46
CA ALA A 168 -8.84 0.76 -29.41
C ALA A 168 -8.95 1.32 -27.98
N MET A 169 -9.92 0.90 -27.17
CA MET A 169 -10.03 1.39 -25.79
C MET A 169 -8.82 1.00 -24.92
N PRO A 170 -8.32 -0.25 -24.96
CA PRO A 170 -7.09 -0.60 -24.23
C PRO A 170 -5.83 0.06 -24.79
N LEU A 171 -5.70 0.20 -26.12
CA LEU A 171 -4.53 0.87 -26.72
C LEU A 171 -4.48 2.36 -26.37
N VAL A 172 -5.63 3.04 -26.40
CA VAL A 172 -5.74 4.45 -26.03
C VAL A 172 -5.48 4.64 -24.54
N SER A 173 -5.97 3.76 -23.67
CA SER A 173 -5.71 3.88 -22.22
C SER A 173 -4.22 3.74 -21.90
N VAL A 174 -3.50 2.81 -22.55
CA VAL A 174 -2.04 2.67 -22.40
C VAL A 174 -1.30 3.89 -22.94
N THR A 175 -1.72 4.42 -24.08
CA THR A 175 -1.10 5.61 -24.68
C THR A 175 -1.31 6.86 -23.81
N VAL A 176 -2.51 7.06 -23.28
CA VAL A 176 -2.83 8.17 -22.38
C VAL A 176 -2.14 8.00 -21.03
N LEU A 177 -2.10 6.79 -20.45
CA LEU A 177 -1.40 6.52 -19.20
C LEU A 177 0.11 6.76 -19.34
N HIS A 178 0.71 6.32 -20.45
CA HIS A 178 2.12 6.58 -20.74
C HIS A 178 2.39 8.07 -20.90
N SER A 179 1.50 8.79 -21.60
CA SER A 179 1.58 10.25 -21.77
C SER A 179 1.47 10.98 -20.43
N ARG A 180 0.52 10.59 -19.57
CA ARG A 180 0.32 11.15 -18.22
C ARG A 180 1.48 10.83 -17.29
N CYS A 181 2.04 9.61 -17.34
CA CYS A 181 3.20 9.21 -16.55
C CYS A 181 4.46 9.97 -16.98
N SER A 182 4.66 10.17 -18.28
CA SER A 182 5.73 11.02 -18.82
C SER A 182 5.56 12.48 -18.38
N ILE A 183 4.33 13.01 -18.37
CA ILE A 183 4.02 14.36 -17.88
C ILE A 183 4.26 14.48 -16.37
N GLN A 184 3.85 13.50 -15.55
CA GLN A 184 4.03 13.53 -14.09
C GLN A 184 5.51 13.37 -13.71
N ALA A 185 6.27 12.55 -14.45
CA ALA A 185 7.73 12.50 -14.35
C ALA A 185 8.39 13.82 -14.78
N LEU A 186 7.86 14.51 -15.80
CA LEU A 186 8.33 15.83 -16.25
C LEU A 186 8.00 16.92 -15.23
N VAL A 187 6.81 16.90 -14.62
CA VAL A 187 6.38 17.83 -13.55
C VAL A 187 7.20 17.61 -12.29
N VAL A 188 7.45 16.37 -11.89
CA VAL A 188 8.34 16.05 -10.74
C VAL A 188 9.77 16.48 -11.03
N ARG A 189 10.32 16.23 -12.23
CA ARG A 189 11.65 16.76 -12.62
C ARG A 189 11.70 18.30 -12.65
N LYS A 190 10.61 18.96 -13.07
CA LYS A 190 10.54 20.43 -13.15
C LYS A 190 10.30 21.07 -11.77
N CYS A 191 9.58 20.41 -10.86
CA CYS A 191 9.46 20.78 -9.45
C CYS A 191 10.79 20.58 -8.70
N ILE A 192 11.48 19.46 -8.91
CA ILE A 192 12.81 19.21 -8.35
C ILE A 192 13.82 20.25 -8.85
N MET A 193 13.83 20.59 -10.14
CA MET A 193 14.68 21.66 -10.65
C MET A 193 14.30 23.06 -10.12
N ARG A 194 13.01 23.34 -9.88
CA ARG A 194 12.58 24.64 -9.30
C ARG A 194 12.96 24.77 -7.83
N VAL A 195 12.87 23.70 -7.05
CA VAL A 195 13.30 23.66 -5.64
C VAL A 195 14.83 23.79 -5.53
N TRP A 196 15.57 23.26 -6.49
CA TRP A 196 17.03 23.37 -6.52
C TRP A 196 17.53 24.76 -6.94
N LEU A 197 16.77 25.50 -7.76
CA LEU A 197 17.18 26.82 -8.29
C LEU A 197 16.77 28.01 -7.40
N ASN A 198 15.89 27.83 -6.40
CA ASN A 198 15.51 28.90 -5.47
C ASN A 198 15.08 28.34 -4.10
N PRO A 199 16.01 28.18 -3.14
CA PRO A 199 15.72 27.58 -1.84
C PRO A 199 14.81 28.42 -0.94
N ALA A 200 14.49 29.66 -1.31
CA ALA A 200 13.60 30.55 -0.55
C ALA A 200 12.10 30.32 -0.82
N ALA A 201 11.72 29.52 -1.83
CA ALA A 201 10.31 29.25 -2.16
C ALA A 201 9.71 28.03 -1.42
N ALA A 202 10.50 27.30 -0.63
CA ALA A 202 10.09 26.06 0.02
C ALA A 202 8.98 26.25 1.08
N VAL A 203 8.81 27.44 1.63
CA VAL A 203 7.87 27.68 2.75
C VAL A 203 6.44 27.94 2.28
N HIS A 204 6.21 28.39 1.04
CA HIS A 204 4.86 28.75 0.58
C HIS A 204 4.09 27.61 -0.13
N CYS A 205 4.75 26.47 -0.38
CA CYS A 205 4.17 25.36 -1.17
C CYS A 205 3.56 24.23 -0.32
N SER A 206 3.48 24.38 1.00
CA SER A 206 2.83 23.40 1.89
C SER A 206 1.35 23.69 2.14
N LEU A 207 0.81 24.79 1.60
CA LEU A 207 -0.54 25.30 1.93
C LEU A 207 -1.51 25.43 0.75
N THR A 208 -1.11 25.13 -0.49
CA THR A 208 -2.02 25.20 -1.65
C THR A 208 -1.78 24.05 -2.64
N GLY A 209 -2.73 23.10 -2.69
CA GLY A 209 -2.70 21.89 -3.52
C GLY A 209 -2.93 20.67 -2.63
N GLU A 210 -4.14 20.13 -2.45
CA GLU A 210 -5.10 19.81 -3.50
C GLU A 210 -6.52 19.89 -2.90
N ALA A 211 -7.19 21.02 -3.11
CA ALA A 211 -8.64 21.09 -3.19
C ALA A 211 -8.99 20.99 -4.68
N ALA A 212 -9.35 19.80 -5.12
CA ALA A 212 -9.90 19.51 -6.43
C ALA A 212 -10.78 18.25 -6.32
N ASP A 213 -11.93 18.43 -5.68
CA ASP A 213 -13.09 17.52 -5.76
C ASP A 213 -14.33 18.43 -5.78
N ASP A 214 -14.72 18.83 -6.99
CA ASP A 214 -16.06 19.14 -7.52
C ASP A 214 -15.94 19.83 -8.90
#